data_AF-Q8L2B1-F1
#
_entry.id   AF-Q8L2B1-F1
#
_cell.length_a   1.000
_cell.length_b   1.000
_cell.length_c   1.000
_cell.angle_alpha   90.00
_cell.angle_beta   90.00
_cell.angle_gamma   90.00
#
_symmetry.space_group_name_H-M   'P 1'
#
loop_
_entity.id
_entity.type
_entity.pdbx_description
1 polymer ?
#
loop_
_entity_poly.entity_id
_entity_poly.type
_entity_poly.pdbx_seq_one_letter_code
_entity_poly.pdbx_strand_id
1 'polypeptide(L)' 'MLQYPILINRPIVVTPVGTKLYRPSEVVLDILPHSQQREFIKEDGEIIVDKQGIRVK' A
#
# COMPACT_ATOMS: atom_id res chain seq x y z
N MET A 1 -1.55 20.42 12.11
CA MET A 1 -0.70 19.35 11.53
C MET A 1 0.75 19.79 11.39
N LEU A 2 1.07 20.95 10.80
CA LEU A 2 2.46 21.40 10.64
C LEU A 2 3.23 21.56 11.98
N GLN A 3 2.56 22.11 13.00
CA GLN A 3 3.12 22.23 14.36
C GLN A 3 3.15 20.91 15.14
N TYR A 4 2.28 19.96 14.78
CA TYR A 4 2.13 18.67 15.45
C TYR A 4 1.99 17.55 14.41
N PRO A 5 3.11 17.03 13.86
CA PRO A 5 3.09 16.09 12.74
C PRO A 5 2.37 14.77 13.02
N ILE A 6 2.24 14.38 14.30
CA ILE A 6 1.51 13.17 14.72
C ILE A 6 0.03 13.17 14.28
N LEU A 7 -0.53 14.34 14.00
CA LEU A 7 -1.90 14.50 13.50
C LEU A 7 -2.05 14.10 12.02
N ILE A 8 -0.94 13.85 11.30
CA ILE A 8 -0.97 13.40 9.92
C ILE A 8 -1.22 11.89 9.87
N ASN A 9 -2.37 11.50 9.32
CA ASN A 9 -2.67 10.10 9.03
C ASN A 9 -1.63 9.49 8.08
N ARG A 10 -1.26 8.22 8.32
CA ARG A 10 -0.11 7.55 7.66
C ARG A 10 -0.43 6.13 7.15
N PRO A 11 0.15 5.65 6.05
CA PRO A 11 1.13 6.34 5.20
C PRO A 11 0.50 7.16 4.07
N ILE A 12 1.13 8.28 3.73
CA ILE A 12 0.92 8.98 2.46
C ILE A 12 2.02 8.51 1.52
N VAL A 13 1.65 8.01 0.33
CA VAL A 13 2.61 7.54 -0.67
C VAL A 13 2.49 8.40 -1.92
N VAL A 14 3.64 8.79 -2.46
CA VAL A 14 3.80 9.61 -3.66
C VAL A 14 4.50 8.77 -4.72
N THR A 15 3.92 8.72 -5.92
CA THR A 15 4.51 8.08 -7.12
C THR A 15 4.30 8.99 -8.35
N PRO A 16 4.95 8.72 -9.49
CA PRO A 16 4.66 9.44 -10.73
C PRO A 16 3.19 9.35 -11.19
N VAL A 17 2.47 8.29 -10.79
CA VAL A 17 1.06 8.07 -11.14
C VAL A 17 0.12 8.89 -10.25
N GLY A 18 0.53 9.21 -9.02
CA GLY A 18 -0.26 10.02 -8.11
C GLY A 18 0.15 9.91 -6.64
N THR A 19 -0.62 10.61 -5.81
CA THR A 19 -0.43 10.69 -4.34
C THR A 19 -1.73 10.42 -3.62
N LYS A 20 -1.71 9.56 -2.60
CA LYS A 20 -2.90 9.25 -1.78
C LYS A 20 -2.52 8.83 -0.36
N LEU A 21 -3.48 8.91 0.56
CA LEU A 21 -3.45 8.25 1.86
C LEU A 21 -3.88 6.79 1.68
N TYR A 22 -2.97 5.84 1.92
CA TYR A 22 -3.21 4.43 1.66
C TYR A 22 -3.71 3.70 2.91
N ARG A 23 -5.01 3.90 3.17
CA ARG A 23 -5.78 3.13 4.16
C ARG A 23 -7.01 2.54 3.48
N PRO A 24 -7.08 1.21 3.28
CA PRO A 24 -6.13 0.19 3.74
C PRO A 24 -4.82 0.15 2.90
N SER A 25 -3.78 -0.53 3.38
CA SER A 25 -2.41 -0.42 2.85
C SER A 25 -2.25 -1.03 1.45
N GLU A 26 -2.99 -2.08 1.13
CA GLU A 26 -2.99 -2.81 -0.14
C GLU A 26 -3.42 -1.97 -1.36
N VAL A 27 -4.11 -0.85 -1.12
CA VAL A 27 -4.51 0.09 -2.18
C VAL A 27 -3.29 0.71 -2.86
N VAL A 28 -2.12 0.70 -2.22
CA VAL A 28 -0.88 1.21 -2.83
C VAL A 28 -0.50 0.44 -4.09
N LEU A 29 -0.86 -0.84 -4.18
CA LEU A 29 -0.51 -1.69 -5.32
C LEU A 29 -1.14 -1.22 -6.64
N ASP A 30 -2.18 -0.36 -6.58
CA ASP A 30 -2.83 0.20 -7.78
C ASP A 30 -1.96 1.25 -8.50
N ILE A 31 -1.06 1.91 -7.77
CA ILE A 31 -0.29 3.05 -8.27
C ILE A 31 1.21 2.76 -8.39
N LEU A 32 1.65 1.57 -7.96
CA LEU A 32 3.05 1.18 -8.10
C LEU A 32 3.37 0.95 -9.58
N PRO A 33 4.54 1.44 -10.07
CA PRO A 33 4.91 1.32 -11.48
C PRO A 33 5.20 -0.13 -11.91
N HIS A 34 5.45 -1.02 -10.95
CA HIS A 34 5.70 -2.43 -11.18
C HIS A 34 4.71 -3.27 -10.38
N SER A 35 4.21 -4.34 -11.00
CA SER A 35 3.39 -5.32 -10.32
C SER A 35 4.18 -6.00 -9.21
N GLN A 36 3.47 -6.45 -8.18
CA GLN A 36 4.08 -7.20 -7.10
C GLN A 36 4.71 -8.49 -7.67
N GLN A 37 6.00 -8.71 -7.38
CA GLN A 37 6.77 -9.81 -7.97
C GLN A 37 6.72 -11.10 -7.16
N ARG A 38 6.22 -11.04 -5.92
CA ARG A 38 6.19 -12.15 -4.95
C ARG A 38 4.91 -12.09 -4.13
N GLU A 39 4.64 -13.17 -3.43
CA GLU A 39 3.58 -13.23 -2.43
C GLU A 39 3.69 -12.06 -1.43
N PHE A 40 2.56 -11.43 -1.13
CA PHE A 40 2.48 -10.33 -0.16
C PHE A 40 1.49 -10.68 0.94
N ILE A 41 2.06 -10.90 2.13
CA ILE A 41 1.34 -11.23 3.36
C ILE A 41 1.57 -10.07 4.33
N LYS A 42 0.49 -9.52 4.88
CA LYS A 42 0.54 -8.49 5.90
C LYS A 42 1.03 -9.05 7.24
N GLU A 43 1.37 -8.15 8.16
CA GLU A 43 1.86 -8.51 9.49
C GLU A 43 0.82 -9.27 10.34
N ASP A 44 -0.48 -9.10 10.06
CA ASP A 44 -1.57 -9.83 10.69
C ASP A 44 -1.87 -11.19 10.05
N GLY A 45 -1.11 -11.58 9.01
CA GLY A 45 -1.28 -12.83 8.26
C GLY A 45 -2.26 -12.72 7.09
N GLU A 46 -2.85 -11.55 6.82
CA GLU A 46 -3.73 -11.37 5.66
C GLU A 46 -2.93 -11.48 4.34
N ILE A 47 -3.33 -12.40 3.47
CA ILE A 47 -2.75 -12.59 2.14
C ILE A 47 -3.42 -11.61 1.18
N ILE A 48 -2.65 -10.74 0.54
CA ILE A 48 -3.15 -9.78 -0.46
C ILE A 48 -2.79 -10.21 -1.87
N VAL A 49 -1.58 -10.75 -2.05
CA VAL A 49 -1.09 -11.28 -3.32
C VAL A 49 -0.58 -12.69 -3.07
N ASP A 50 -1.07 -13.66 -3.83
CA ASP A 50 -0.67 -15.07 -3.70
C ASP A 50 0.70 -15.37 -4.33
N LYS A 51 1.10 -16.64 -4.30
CA LYS A 51 2.37 -17.12 -4.88
C LYS A 51 2.44 -17.01 -6.40
N GLN A 52 1.28 -16.90 -7.06
CA GLN A 52 1.14 -16.73 -8.49
C GLN A 52 1.17 -15.24 -8.89
N GLY A 53 1.24 -14.32 -7.92
CA GLY A 53 1.22 -12.89 -8.15
C GLY A 53 -0.18 -12.33 -8.38
N ILE A 54 -1.24 -13.10 -8.09
CA ILE A 54 -2.63 -12.72 -8.28
C ILE A 54 -3.16 -12.09 -7.00
N ARG A 55 -3.92 -11.00 -7.14
CA ARG A 55 -4.62 -10.38 -6.02
C ARG A 55 -5.76 -11.28 -5.54
N VAL A 56 -5.75 -11.58 -4.25
CA VAL A 56 -6.83 -12.32 -3.58
C VAL A 56 -7.85 -11.38 -2.92
N LYS A 57 -7.55 -10.09 -2.85
CA LYS A 57 -8.41 -9.02 -2.34
C LYS A 57 -8.22 -7.72 -3.13
#